data_AF-A0A4S4N600-F1
#
_entry.id   AF-A0A4S4N600-F1
#
_cell.length_a   1.000
_cell.length_b   1.000
_cell.length_c   1.000
_cell.angle_alpha   90.00
_cell.angle_beta   90.00
_cell.angle_gamma   90.00
#
_symmetry.space_group_name_H-M   'P 1'
#
loop_
_entity.id
_entity.type
_entity.pdbx_description
1 polymer ?
#
loop_
_entity_poly.entity_id
_entity_poly.type
_entity_poly.pdbx_seq_one_letter_code
_entity_poly.pdbx_strand_id
1 'polypeptide(L)'
;MAVPKINVQTALLVLIWLAVNIGDGFWMYFYTMSYVQPNPHTAVNRTYKGFQAYKITMFLFGWIWSPVNVLVYWAYFAWALTSRRGRSICIGLPLTLFIIIIPAFGGWIVVPIVERWAWNHRCDSYPMFAVLDGRGYYDASYVPNVVHFYSGKSLHATPLFTYIINSDSDSDLWTFELREFDNAQDQIPLDYYPTLQSVQYDFLNDTLTGNCTTPVAPGSSITNSTTCMTGTYNPNDWLSFNISSNIPLNNTVSGSPVPPTTAVLRTVDKQWTYDNDAPSLILKTVDPLTNSLQRQVLCTAVGWAADCTQLKVCLAGTGTPGGLIGAEVLAPLGLVMIRQGDHAATCGQPDDD
;
A
#
# COMPACT_ATOMS: atom_id res chain seq x y z
N MET A 1 2.83 52.01 -34.15
CA MET A 1 2.85 50.63 -33.63
C MET A 1 1.46 50.05 -33.77
N ALA A 2 1.27 49.11 -34.71
CA ALA A 2 -0.01 48.41 -34.83
C ALA A 2 -0.04 47.28 -33.80
N VAL A 3 -1.06 47.25 -32.94
CA VAL A 3 -1.34 46.11 -32.06
C VAL A 3 -1.81 44.96 -32.97
N PRO A 4 -1.13 43.80 -33.00
CA PRO A 4 -1.58 42.69 -33.81
C PRO A 4 -2.94 42.22 -33.29
N LYS A 5 -3.97 42.28 -34.14
CA LYS A 5 -5.29 41.71 -33.84
C LYS A 5 -5.15 40.19 -33.89
N ILE A 6 -5.21 39.54 -32.73
CA ILE A 6 -5.33 38.08 -32.66
C ILE A 6 -6.67 37.71 -33.31
N ASN A 7 -6.63 36.91 -34.37
CA ASN A 7 -7.84 36.39 -35.02
C ASN A 7 -8.58 35.50 -34.02
N VAL A 8 -9.90 35.66 -33.89
CA VAL A 8 -10.79 34.86 -33.02
C VAL A 8 -10.56 33.35 -33.22
N GLN A 9 -10.30 32.92 -34.47
CA GLN A 9 -10.00 31.52 -34.77
C GLN A 9 -8.70 31.03 -34.11
N THR A 10 -7.65 31.85 -34.10
CA THR A 10 -6.38 31.53 -33.43
C THR A 10 -6.55 31.46 -31.92
N ALA A 11 -7.33 32.38 -31.34
CA ALA A 11 -7.63 32.36 -29.91
C ALA A 11 -8.38 31.08 -29.51
N LEU A 12 -9.38 30.66 -30.29
CA LEU A 12 -10.13 29.41 -30.05
C LEU A 12 -9.24 28.17 -30.13
N LEU A 13 -8.34 28.08 -31.13
CA LEU A 13 -7.42 26.96 -31.26
C LEU A 13 -6.46 26.85 -30.07
N VAL A 14 -5.96 27.99 -29.57
CA VAL A 14 -5.10 28.01 -28.37
C VAL A 14 -5.88 27.58 -27.13
N LEU A 15 -7.13 27.99 -26.98
CA LEU A 15 -7.97 27.57 -25.85
C LEU A 15 -8.25 26.06 -25.88
N ILE A 16 -8.55 25.50 -27.05
CA ILE A 16 -8.74 24.05 -27.22
C ILE A 16 -7.44 23.32 -26.88
N TRP A 17 -6.31 23.77 -27.42
CA TRP A 17 -5.00 23.19 -27.13
C TRP A 17 -4.66 23.21 -25.62
N LEU A 18 -4.91 24.34 -24.95
CA LEU A 18 -4.74 24.44 -23.49
C LEU A 18 -5.68 23.49 -22.74
N ALA A 19 -6.95 23.41 -23.13
CA ALA A 19 -7.92 22.53 -22.50
C ALA A 19 -7.51 21.06 -22.59
N VAL A 20 -6.97 20.63 -23.74
CA VAL A 20 -6.48 19.25 -23.93
C VAL A 20 -5.25 18.98 -23.06
N ASN A 21 -4.28 19.90 -22.98
CA ASN A 21 -3.12 19.73 -22.10
C ASN A 21 -3.49 19.72 -20.61
N ILE A 22 -4.51 20.50 -20.20
CA ILE A 22 -5.06 20.43 -18.84
C ILE A 22 -5.70 19.06 -18.60
N GLY A 23 -6.49 18.57 -19.56
CA GLY A 23 -7.10 17.24 -19.51
C GLY A 23 -6.07 16.12 -19.37
N ASP A 24 -4.97 16.20 -20.12
CA ASP A 24 -3.82 15.30 -20.02
C ASP A 24 -3.18 15.33 -18.62
N GLY A 25 -3.01 16.53 -18.05
CA GLY A 25 -2.59 16.74 -16.67
C GLY A 25 -3.46 15.99 -15.66
N PHE A 26 -4.79 16.07 -15.80
CA PHE A 26 -5.72 15.31 -14.97
C PHE A 26 -5.62 13.80 -15.20
N TRP A 27 -5.43 13.38 -16.45
CA TRP A 27 -5.25 11.97 -16.80
C TRP A 27 -4.05 11.36 -16.06
N MET A 28 -2.89 12.03 -16.14
CA MET A 28 -1.67 11.62 -15.42
C MET A 28 -1.85 11.69 -13.91
N TYR A 29 -2.56 12.70 -13.38
CA TYR A 29 -2.85 12.78 -11.95
C TYR A 29 -3.55 11.51 -11.44
N PHE A 30 -4.62 11.07 -12.10
CA PHE A 30 -5.31 9.84 -11.70
C PHE A 30 -4.49 8.57 -11.93
N TYR A 31 -3.62 8.54 -12.95
CA TYR A 31 -2.65 7.46 -13.15
C TYR A 31 -1.71 7.36 -11.94
N THR A 32 -1.02 8.45 -11.59
CA THR A 32 -0.09 8.50 -10.46
C THR A 32 -0.79 8.20 -9.14
N MET A 33 -1.99 8.74 -8.94
CA MET A 33 -2.76 8.49 -7.72
C MET A 33 -3.17 7.02 -7.59
N SER A 34 -3.38 6.29 -8.70
CA SER A 34 -3.69 4.86 -8.65
C SER A 34 -2.51 4.00 -8.18
N TYR A 35 -1.27 4.43 -8.44
CA TYR A 35 -0.05 3.78 -7.92
C TYR A 35 0.17 4.10 -6.45
N VAL A 36 0.00 5.37 -6.09
CA VAL A 36 0.37 5.90 -4.77
C VAL A 36 -0.72 5.73 -3.72
N GLN A 37 -1.96 5.69 -4.17
CA GLN A 37 -3.17 5.51 -3.37
C GLN A 37 -4.02 4.42 -4.03
N PRO A 38 -3.55 3.17 -4.03
CA PRO A 38 -4.29 2.08 -4.66
C PRO A 38 -5.66 1.91 -4.00
N ASN A 39 -5.78 2.26 -2.70
CA ASN A 39 -7.04 2.20 -1.97
C ASN A 39 -7.51 3.56 -1.42
N PRO A 40 -8.85 3.80 -1.38
CA PRO A 40 -9.90 2.96 -1.97
C PRO A 40 -9.84 2.97 -3.50
N HIS A 41 -10.30 1.89 -4.14
CA HIS A 41 -10.26 1.82 -5.59
C HIS A 41 -11.09 2.97 -6.22
N THR A 42 -10.47 3.72 -7.11
CA THR A 42 -11.11 4.76 -7.93
C THR A 42 -11.72 4.15 -9.19
N ALA A 43 -12.40 4.96 -10.01
CA ALA A 43 -12.90 4.49 -11.31
C ALA A 43 -11.78 3.96 -12.25
N VAL A 44 -10.54 4.42 -12.05
CA VAL A 44 -9.38 4.06 -12.88
C VAL A 44 -8.81 2.69 -12.50
N ASN A 45 -8.68 2.40 -11.22
CA ASN A 45 -8.09 1.17 -10.70
C ASN A 45 -9.11 0.22 -10.04
N ARG A 46 -10.40 0.36 -10.38
CA ARG A 46 -11.48 -0.51 -9.88
C ARG A 46 -11.28 -1.99 -10.22
N THR A 47 -10.66 -2.26 -11.36
CA THR A 47 -10.32 -3.62 -11.81
C THR A 47 -8.95 -3.57 -12.47
N TYR A 48 -8.20 -4.66 -12.37
CA TYR A 48 -6.92 -4.83 -13.04
C TYR A 48 -6.98 -4.49 -14.54
N LYS A 49 -7.95 -5.09 -15.26
CA LYS A 49 -8.13 -4.86 -16.70
C LYS A 49 -8.46 -3.41 -17.03
N GLY A 50 -9.27 -2.75 -16.19
CA GLY A 50 -9.58 -1.33 -16.32
C GLY A 50 -8.34 -0.46 -16.18
N PHE A 51 -7.50 -0.77 -15.19
CA PHE A 51 -6.25 -0.05 -14.96
C PHE A 51 -5.25 -0.23 -16.11
N GLN A 52 -5.09 -1.45 -16.61
CA GLN A 52 -4.23 -1.72 -17.77
C GLN A 52 -4.71 -0.98 -19.03
N ALA A 53 -6.02 -1.01 -19.30
CA ALA A 53 -6.59 -0.25 -20.42
C ALA A 53 -6.34 1.26 -20.28
N TYR A 54 -6.46 1.79 -19.06
CA TYR A 54 -6.18 3.20 -18.77
C TYR A 54 -4.71 3.56 -19.02
N LYS A 55 -3.77 2.74 -18.55
CA LYS A 55 -2.32 2.89 -18.78
C LYS A 55 -1.99 2.91 -20.27
N ILE A 56 -2.51 1.95 -21.04
CA ILE A 56 -2.27 1.86 -22.50
C ILE A 56 -2.85 3.08 -23.21
N THR A 57 -4.08 3.48 -22.87
CA THR A 57 -4.74 4.62 -23.54
C THR A 57 -4.02 5.94 -23.25
N MET A 58 -3.58 6.15 -22.00
CA MET A 58 -2.77 7.31 -21.62
C MET A 58 -1.48 7.37 -22.45
N PHE A 59 -0.77 6.24 -22.58
CA PHE A 59 0.47 6.18 -23.35
C PHE A 59 0.24 6.49 -24.84
N LEU A 60 -0.77 5.86 -25.46
CA LEU A 60 -1.12 6.12 -26.87
C LEU A 60 -1.51 7.59 -27.10
N PHE A 61 -2.31 8.16 -26.19
CA PHE A 61 -2.70 9.56 -26.26
C PHE A 61 -1.47 10.48 -26.15
N GLY A 62 -0.61 10.26 -25.15
CA GLY A 62 0.62 11.00 -24.95
C GLY A 62 1.53 11.00 -26.18
N TRP A 63 1.74 9.83 -26.78
CA TRP A 63 2.55 9.69 -28.00
C TRP A 63 2.01 10.45 -29.20
N ILE A 64 0.68 10.50 -29.36
CA ILE A 64 0.05 11.24 -30.46
C ILE A 64 0.01 12.75 -30.17
N TRP A 65 -0.18 13.13 -28.91
CA TRP A 65 -0.29 14.52 -28.49
C TRP A 65 1.05 15.26 -28.43
N SER A 66 2.14 14.56 -28.10
CA SER A 66 3.50 15.13 -28.08
C SER A 66 3.91 15.79 -29.42
N PRO A 67 3.74 15.15 -30.61
CA PRO A 67 3.94 15.80 -31.90
C PRO A 67 3.06 17.04 -32.13
N VAL A 68 1.81 17.03 -31.67
CA VAL A 68 0.91 18.20 -31.78
C VAL A 68 1.47 19.36 -30.95
N ASN A 69 1.96 19.08 -29.74
CA ASN A 69 2.65 20.06 -28.90
C ASN A 69 3.92 20.61 -29.56
N VAL A 70 4.71 19.75 -30.23
CA VAL A 70 5.87 20.19 -31.03
C VAL A 70 5.44 21.15 -32.14
N LEU A 71 4.40 20.82 -32.90
CA LEU A 71 3.92 21.62 -34.04
C LEU A 71 3.38 22.99 -33.60
N VAL A 72 2.55 23.02 -32.55
CA VAL A 72 2.00 24.26 -31.98
C VAL A 72 3.13 25.14 -31.45
N TYR A 73 4.11 24.54 -30.77
CA TYR A 73 5.29 25.26 -30.30
C TYR A 73 6.13 25.82 -31.45
N TRP A 74 6.42 25.01 -32.47
CA TRP A 74 7.17 25.43 -33.65
C TRP A 74 6.48 26.58 -34.37
N ALA A 75 5.16 26.51 -34.53
CA ALA A 75 4.37 27.59 -35.15
C ALA A 75 4.44 28.89 -34.32
N TYR A 76 4.33 28.80 -32.99
CA TYR A 76 4.42 29.96 -32.10
C TYR A 76 5.84 30.56 -32.05
N PHE A 77 6.88 29.74 -31.98
CA PHE A 77 8.27 30.22 -31.91
C PHE A 77 8.85 30.63 -33.26
N ALA A 78 8.48 30.01 -34.38
CA ALA A 78 8.83 30.52 -35.71
C ALA A 78 8.29 31.96 -35.89
N TRP A 79 7.10 32.23 -35.36
CA TRP A 79 6.50 33.57 -35.35
C TRP A 79 7.13 34.52 -34.31
N ALA A 80 7.50 34.04 -33.12
CA ALA A 80 8.09 34.87 -32.07
C ALA A 80 9.59 35.17 -32.25
N LEU A 81 10.38 34.23 -32.79
CA LEU A 81 11.83 34.36 -33.03
C LEU A 81 12.17 35.33 -34.16
N THR A 82 11.24 35.57 -35.09
CA THR A 82 11.36 36.64 -36.08
C THR A 82 11.19 38.04 -35.46
N SER A 83 10.62 38.15 -34.25
CA SER A 83 10.23 39.41 -33.61
C SER A 83 11.16 39.87 -32.47
N ARG A 84 11.76 38.97 -31.67
CA ARG A 84 12.65 39.35 -30.55
C ARG A 84 13.81 38.36 -30.36
N ARG A 85 15.05 38.80 -30.62
CA ARG A 85 16.29 38.01 -30.45
C ARG A 85 16.68 37.82 -28.97
N GLY A 86 16.99 36.59 -28.58
CA GLY A 86 17.90 36.27 -27.47
C GLY A 86 17.25 35.80 -26.16
N ARG A 87 16.40 36.60 -25.50
CA ARG A 87 15.94 36.31 -24.13
C ARG A 87 14.80 35.27 -24.01
N SER A 88 14.04 35.04 -25.07
CA SER A 88 12.88 34.13 -25.05
C SER A 88 13.24 32.64 -25.14
N ILE A 89 14.47 32.31 -25.53
CA ILE A 89 14.91 30.93 -25.76
C ILE A 89 15.20 30.21 -24.42
N CYS A 90 15.83 30.90 -23.46
CA CYS A 90 16.23 30.29 -22.18
C CYS A 90 15.06 29.86 -21.28
N ILE A 91 13.91 30.54 -21.38
CA ILE A 91 12.70 30.20 -20.62
C ILE A 91 11.73 29.37 -21.49
N GLY A 92 11.67 29.66 -22.80
CA GLY A 92 10.80 28.96 -23.72
C GLY A 92 11.14 27.49 -23.86
N LEU A 93 12.41 27.19 -24.16
CA LEU A 93 12.90 25.83 -24.43
C LEU A 93 12.62 24.80 -23.31
N PRO A 94 12.90 25.06 -22.01
CA PRO A 94 12.59 24.10 -20.96
C PRO A 94 11.09 23.88 -20.80
N LEU A 95 10.27 24.93 -20.93
CA LEU A 95 8.81 24.83 -20.90
C LEU A 95 8.28 23.98 -22.06
N THR A 96 8.92 24.07 -23.23
CA THR A 96 8.59 23.24 -24.39
C THR A 96 8.92 21.78 -24.16
N LEU A 97 10.14 21.51 -23.70
CA LEU A 97 10.58 20.14 -23.47
C LEU A 97 9.66 19.50 -22.44
N PHE A 98 9.26 20.25 -21.41
CA PHE A 98 8.24 19.83 -20.47
C PHE A 98 6.91 19.49 -21.17
N ILE A 99 6.33 20.40 -21.95
CA ILE A 99 5.04 20.18 -22.64
C ILE A 99 5.10 19.06 -23.70
N ILE A 100 6.27 18.77 -24.29
CA ILE A 100 6.45 17.67 -25.25
C ILE A 100 6.64 16.34 -24.54
N ILE A 101 7.46 16.28 -23.50
CA ILE A 101 7.88 15.02 -22.85
C ILE A 101 6.81 14.52 -21.89
N ILE A 102 6.16 15.42 -21.15
CA ILE A 102 5.23 15.06 -20.08
C ILE A 102 4.00 14.28 -20.57
N PRO A 103 3.36 14.60 -21.71
CA PRO A 103 2.23 13.79 -22.18
C PRO A 103 2.60 12.31 -22.41
N ALA A 104 3.78 12.04 -23.00
CA ALA A 104 4.21 10.68 -23.31
C ALA A 104 4.85 9.94 -22.12
N PHE A 105 5.63 10.65 -21.29
CA PHE A 105 6.47 10.04 -20.25
C PHE A 105 6.19 10.54 -18.84
N GLY A 106 5.33 11.55 -18.68
CA GLY A 106 5.07 12.22 -17.41
C GLY A 106 4.58 11.26 -16.33
N GLY A 107 3.68 10.34 -16.67
CA GLY A 107 3.26 9.28 -15.74
C GLY A 107 4.44 8.48 -15.20
N TRP A 108 5.35 8.01 -16.06
CA TRP A 108 6.51 7.21 -15.65
C TRP A 108 7.58 8.00 -14.91
N ILE A 109 7.72 9.30 -15.20
CA ILE A 109 8.65 10.19 -14.50
C ILE A 109 8.12 10.54 -13.10
N VAL A 110 6.81 10.83 -13.01
CA VAL A 110 6.19 11.35 -11.78
C VAL A 110 5.92 10.24 -10.77
N VAL A 111 5.50 9.04 -11.22
CA VAL A 111 5.20 7.90 -10.34
C VAL A 111 6.31 7.62 -9.31
N PRO A 112 7.58 7.36 -9.68
CA PRO A 112 8.62 7.00 -8.70
C PRO A 112 8.91 8.14 -7.70
N ILE A 113 8.76 9.40 -8.12
CA ILE A 113 8.92 10.57 -7.24
C ILE A 113 7.82 10.58 -6.17
N VAL A 114 6.58 10.41 -6.60
CA VAL A 114 5.41 10.48 -5.71
C VAL A 114 5.30 9.21 -4.86
N GLU A 115 5.65 8.04 -5.38
CA GLU A 115 5.75 6.78 -4.62
C GLU A 115 6.77 6.90 -3.50
N ARG A 116 7.96 7.44 -3.78
CA ARG A 116 8.97 7.67 -2.73
C ARG A 116 8.47 8.64 -1.66
N TRP A 117 7.77 9.70 -2.04
CA TRP A 117 7.17 10.61 -1.07
C TRP A 117 6.09 9.88 -0.23
N ALA A 118 5.23 9.12 -0.88
CA ALA A 118 4.15 8.41 -0.21
C ALA A 118 4.66 7.30 0.71
N TRP A 119 5.71 6.57 0.32
CA TRP A 119 6.35 5.60 1.19
C TRP A 119 6.77 6.25 2.50
N ASN A 120 7.32 7.47 2.45
CA ASN A 120 7.79 8.19 3.63
C ASN A 120 6.68 8.88 4.44
N HIS A 121 5.49 9.11 3.89
CA HIS A 121 4.49 9.98 4.53
C HIS A 121 3.08 9.40 4.63
N ARG A 122 2.74 8.35 3.89
CA ARG A 122 1.37 7.83 3.80
C ARG A 122 0.83 7.35 5.16
N CYS A 123 1.70 6.75 5.97
CA CYS A 123 1.32 6.24 7.29
C CYS A 123 1.58 7.22 8.45
N ASP A 124 1.93 8.48 8.20
CA ASP A 124 2.29 9.44 9.28
C ASP A 124 1.12 9.80 10.22
N SER A 125 -0.13 9.56 9.78
CA SER A 125 -1.34 9.75 10.58
C SER A 125 -1.71 8.52 11.42
N TYR A 126 -0.99 7.40 11.24
CA TYR A 126 -1.24 6.15 11.94
C TYR A 126 -0.28 6.00 13.11
N PRO A 127 -0.71 5.38 14.22
CA PRO A 127 0.16 5.11 15.36
C PRO A 127 1.33 4.20 14.99
N MET A 128 1.12 3.28 14.04
CA MET A 128 2.09 2.28 13.62
C MET A 128 1.98 1.99 12.11
N PHE A 129 3.04 1.40 11.56
CA PHE A 129 3.01 0.81 10.24
C PHE A 129 3.85 -0.47 10.21
N ALA A 130 3.55 -1.33 9.26
CA ALA A 130 4.35 -2.50 8.95
C ALA A 130 4.94 -2.41 7.54
N VAL A 131 6.10 -3.02 7.36
CA VAL A 131 6.69 -3.28 6.04
C VAL A 131 6.71 -4.79 5.85
N LEU A 132 5.99 -5.25 4.83
CA LEU A 132 5.92 -6.64 4.41
C LEU A 132 7.02 -6.81 3.38
N ASP A 133 8.00 -7.66 3.68
CA ASP A 133 9.13 -7.95 2.82
C ASP A 133 9.03 -9.40 2.36
N GLY A 134 8.60 -9.58 1.12
CA GLY A 134 8.42 -10.88 0.49
C GLY A 134 9.74 -11.44 -0.01
N ARG A 135 9.88 -12.76 0.01
CA ARG A 135 10.99 -13.44 -0.64
C ARG A 135 10.91 -13.20 -2.16
N GLY A 136 11.90 -12.51 -2.70
CA GLY A 136 12.02 -12.24 -4.13
C GLY A 136 12.40 -13.49 -4.93
N TYR A 137 12.30 -13.38 -6.26
CA TYR A 137 12.67 -14.44 -7.19
C TYR A 137 14.13 -14.93 -7.05
N TYR A 138 15.05 -13.99 -6.79
CA TYR A 138 16.48 -14.27 -6.69
C TYR A 138 16.95 -14.67 -5.28
N ASP A 139 16.05 -14.62 -4.30
CA ASP A 139 16.40 -14.96 -2.93
C ASP A 139 16.54 -16.47 -2.75
N ALA A 140 17.40 -16.86 -1.81
CA ALA A 140 17.56 -18.27 -1.49
C ALA A 140 16.28 -18.83 -0.85
N SER A 141 16.01 -20.12 -1.07
CA SER A 141 14.77 -20.77 -0.61
C SER A 141 14.54 -20.72 0.90
N TYR A 142 15.61 -20.56 1.69
CA TYR A 142 15.56 -20.47 3.16
C TYR A 142 15.27 -19.05 3.68
N VAL A 143 15.23 -18.03 2.82
CA VAL A 143 14.86 -16.67 3.22
C VAL A 143 13.35 -16.65 3.49
N PRO A 144 12.91 -16.36 4.72
CA PRO A 144 11.48 -16.32 5.02
C PRO A 144 10.86 -15.00 4.53
N ASN A 145 9.55 -15.02 4.35
CA ASN A 145 8.72 -13.82 4.23
C ASN A 145 8.65 -13.12 5.58
N VAL A 146 8.95 -11.82 5.64
CA VAL A 146 9.14 -11.07 6.89
C VAL A 146 8.18 -9.89 6.99
N VAL A 147 7.72 -9.59 8.21
CA VAL A 147 6.92 -8.40 8.51
C VAL A 147 7.58 -7.60 9.61
N HIS A 148 8.08 -6.41 9.26
CA HIS A 148 8.73 -5.50 10.19
C HIS A 148 7.76 -4.46 10.71
N PHE A 149 7.67 -4.28 12.03
CA PHE A 149 6.79 -3.30 12.66
C PHE A 149 7.55 -2.08 13.17
N TYR A 150 6.94 -0.91 12.95
CA TYR A 150 7.50 0.37 13.31
C TYR A 150 6.48 1.25 14.04
N SER A 151 6.98 2.09 14.95
CA SER A 151 6.22 3.19 15.54
C SER A 151 6.73 4.54 15.09
N GLY A 152 5.85 5.55 15.18
CA GLY A 152 6.17 6.92 14.84
C GLY A 152 6.03 7.22 13.34
N LYS A 153 6.50 8.40 12.94
CA LYS A 153 6.47 8.85 11.53
C LYS A 153 7.53 8.12 10.73
N SER A 154 7.27 7.84 9.45
CA SER A 154 8.18 6.96 8.68
C SER A 154 9.62 7.44 8.62
N LEU A 155 9.85 8.76 8.55
CA LEU A 155 11.18 9.34 8.49
C LEU A 155 11.97 9.25 9.81
N HIS A 156 11.27 8.99 10.92
CA HIS A 156 11.82 8.85 12.26
C HIS A 156 11.25 7.60 12.93
N ALA A 157 11.06 6.57 12.13
CA ALA A 157 10.44 5.33 12.55
C ALA A 157 11.36 4.59 13.51
N THR A 158 10.81 4.12 14.62
CA THR A 158 11.54 3.24 15.54
C THR A 158 11.11 1.80 15.24
N PRO A 159 12.04 0.90 14.86
CA PRO A 159 11.71 -0.52 14.71
C PRO A 159 11.31 -1.08 16.06
N LEU A 160 10.39 -2.06 16.08
CA LEU A 160 9.88 -2.62 17.32
C LEU A 160 10.10 -4.12 17.39
N PHE A 161 9.60 -4.84 16.41
CA PHE A 161 9.64 -6.29 16.34
C PHE A 161 9.32 -6.77 14.94
N THR A 162 9.65 -8.04 14.72
CA THR A 162 9.58 -8.68 13.41
C THR A 162 8.86 -10.01 13.50
N TYR A 163 7.97 -10.27 12.54
CA TYR A 163 7.30 -11.54 12.36
C TYR A 163 7.77 -12.24 11.08
N ILE A 164 7.59 -13.55 11.03
CA ILE A 164 7.84 -14.35 9.83
C ILE A 164 6.64 -15.23 9.50
N ILE A 165 6.56 -15.62 8.22
CA ILE A 165 5.67 -16.66 7.75
C ILE A 165 6.47 -17.93 7.53
N ASN A 166 6.04 -19.01 8.18
CA ASN A 166 6.57 -20.36 8.01
C ASN A 166 5.47 -21.28 7.48
N SER A 167 5.77 -22.04 6.43
CA SER A 167 4.96 -23.17 5.98
C SER A 167 5.70 -24.43 6.45
N ASP A 168 5.26 -25.04 7.56
CA ASP A 168 5.95 -26.14 8.25
C ASP A 168 5.91 -27.44 7.44
N SER A 169 6.53 -27.46 6.25
CA SER A 169 6.49 -28.51 5.22
C SER A 169 5.11 -28.93 4.70
N ASP A 170 4.04 -28.47 5.34
CA ASP A 170 2.64 -28.63 4.97
C ASP A 170 2.19 -27.44 4.11
N SER A 171 1.57 -27.71 2.95
CA SER A 171 1.03 -26.67 2.09
C SER A 171 -0.21 -26.00 2.69
N ASP A 172 -0.89 -26.68 3.61
CA ASP A 172 -2.23 -26.33 4.05
C ASP A 172 -2.23 -25.63 5.42
N LEU A 173 -1.10 -25.70 6.14
CA LEU A 173 -0.90 -25.08 7.44
C LEU A 173 0.27 -24.11 7.42
N TRP A 174 -0.04 -22.84 7.60
CA TRP A 174 0.98 -21.78 7.63
C TRP A 174 0.93 -21.05 8.96
N THR A 175 2.08 -20.65 9.46
CA THR A 175 2.22 -19.99 10.76
C THR A 175 2.82 -18.62 10.56
N PHE A 176 2.12 -17.58 11.01
CA PHE A 176 2.64 -16.22 11.16
C PHE A 176 3.07 -16.02 12.61
N GLU A 177 4.36 -15.89 12.87
CA GLU A 177 4.89 -15.88 14.23
C GLU A 177 5.94 -14.80 14.49
N LEU A 178 6.02 -14.38 15.75
CA LEU A 178 7.02 -13.45 16.23
C LEU A 178 8.40 -14.10 16.14
N ARG A 179 9.29 -13.47 15.38
CA ARG A 179 10.68 -13.90 15.23
C ARG A 179 11.57 -13.27 16.29
N GLU A 180 11.53 -11.95 16.38
CA GLU A 180 12.43 -11.19 17.24
C GLU A 180 11.88 -9.81 17.61
N PHE A 181 12.44 -9.25 18.69
CA PHE A 181 12.23 -7.87 19.08
C PHE A 181 13.42 -7.03 18.58
N ASP A 182 13.14 -6.07 17.71
CA ASP A 182 14.15 -5.19 17.11
C ASP A 182 14.53 -4.04 18.06
N ASN A 183 13.70 -3.79 19.07
CA ASN A 183 13.97 -2.87 20.15
C ASN A 183 13.89 -3.57 21.51
N ALA A 184 14.50 -2.98 22.53
CA ALA A 184 14.43 -3.48 23.89
C ALA A 184 12.96 -3.54 24.36
N GLN A 185 12.55 -4.69 24.88
CA GLN A 185 11.14 -4.97 25.20
C GLN A 185 10.54 -3.99 26.22
N ASP A 186 11.37 -3.44 27.12
CA ASP A 186 11.02 -2.43 28.11
C ASP A 186 10.80 -1.03 27.50
N GLN A 187 11.32 -0.79 26.29
CA GLN A 187 11.12 0.45 25.54
C GLN A 187 9.88 0.41 24.64
N ILE A 188 9.29 -0.76 24.43
CA ILE A 188 8.07 -0.91 23.62
C ILE A 188 6.87 -0.50 24.50
N PRO A 189 6.08 0.52 24.09
CA PRO A 189 4.87 0.90 24.81
C PRO A 189 3.93 -0.30 24.99
N LEU A 190 3.25 -0.38 26.14
CA LEU A 190 2.37 -1.50 26.48
C LEU A 190 1.33 -1.79 25.39
N ASP A 191 0.79 -0.75 24.76
CA ASP A 191 -0.21 -0.86 23.70
C ASP A 191 0.37 -1.40 22.38
N TYR A 192 1.69 -1.36 22.19
CA TYR A 192 2.35 -1.84 20.96
C TYR A 192 2.97 -3.22 21.15
N TYR A 193 3.03 -3.71 22.38
CA TYR A 193 3.68 -4.98 22.69
C TYR A 193 2.88 -6.17 22.14
N PRO A 194 3.47 -7.05 21.30
CA PRO A 194 2.78 -8.18 20.71
C PRO A 194 2.74 -9.37 21.67
N THR A 195 1.66 -9.51 22.45
CA THR A 195 1.46 -10.71 23.31
C THR A 195 0.97 -11.93 22.53
N LEU A 196 0.22 -11.72 21.43
CA LEU A 196 -0.08 -12.76 20.45
C LEU A 196 1.23 -13.13 19.75
N GLN A 197 1.75 -14.33 19.97
CA GLN A 197 3.06 -14.76 19.45
C GLN A 197 2.95 -15.42 18.08
N SER A 198 1.86 -16.13 17.83
CA SER A 198 1.67 -16.80 16.55
C SER A 198 0.19 -16.87 16.16
N VAL A 199 -0.05 -16.86 14.85
CA VAL A 199 -1.32 -17.11 14.20
C VAL A 199 -1.11 -18.21 13.17
N GLN A 200 -1.76 -19.35 13.36
CA GLN A 200 -1.78 -20.45 12.42
C GLN A 200 -3.02 -20.34 11.52
N TYR A 201 -2.81 -20.52 10.23
CA TYR A 201 -3.82 -20.55 9.18
C TYR A 201 -3.99 -21.99 8.71
N ASP A 202 -5.24 -22.45 8.72
CA ASP A 202 -5.66 -23.68 8.09
C ASP A 202 -6.42 -23.32 6.81
N PHE A 203 -5.83 -23.62 5.66
CA PHE A 203 -6.40 -23.34 4.33
C PHE A 203 -7.42 -24.38 3.87
N LEU A 204 -7.51 -25.54 4.53
CA LEU A 204 -8.53 -26.54 4.22
C LEU A 204 -9.89 -26.14 4.78
N ASN A 205 -9.88 -25.58 6.00
CA ASN A 205 -11.10 -25.21 6.71
C ASN A 205 -11.37 -23.70 6.76
N ASP A 206 -10.49 -22.88 6.17
CA ASP A 206 -10.50 -21.43 6.27
C ASP A 206 -10.57 -20.94 7.74
N THR A 207 -9.83 -21.61 8.62
CA THR A 207 -9.80 -21.30 10.05
C THR A 207 -8.46 -20.74 10.49
N LEU A 208 -8.49 -20.02 11.60
CA LEU A 208 -7.31 -19.46 12.21
C LEU A 208 -7.30 -19.70 13.71
N THR A 209 -6.12 -19.93 14.25
CA THR A 209 -5.90 -20.07 15.69
C THR A 209 -4.64 -19.31 16.08
N GLY A 210 -4.58 -18.79 17.29
CA GLY A 210 -3.43 -18.03 17.74
C GLY A 210 -3.10 -18.24 19.19
N ASN A 211 -1.80 -18.17 19.50
CA ASN A 211 -1.25 -18.42 20.82
C ASN A 211 -0.65 -17.14 21.37
N CYS A 212 -0.97 -16.83 22.63
CA CYS A 212 -0.42 -15.69 23.35
C CYS A 212 0.54 -16.15 24.43
N THR A 213 1.54 -15.32 24.71
CA THR A 213 2.40 -15.48 25.89
C THR A 213 1.99 -14.53 26.99
N THR A 214 1.96 -15.04 28.22
CA THR A 214 1.76 -14.24 29.43
C THR A 214 2.88 -14.51 30.43
N PRO A 215 3.38 -13.49 31.14
CA PRO A 215 4.34 -13.71 32.21
C PRO A 215 3.71 -14.51 33.36
N VAL A 216 4.45 -15.47 33.91
CA VAL A 216 3.98 -16.30 35.03
C VAL A 216 3.84 -15.52 36.33
N ALA A 217 4.57 -14.41 36.45
CA ALA A 217 4.50 -13.46 37.57
C ALA A 217 4.85 -12.04 37.07
N PRO A 218 4.39 -10.97 37.74
CA PRO A 218 4.74 -9.60 37.37
C PRO A 218 6.26 -9.40 37.26
N GLY A 219 6.75 -8.94 36.11
CA GLY A 219 8.18 -8.71 35.87
C GLY A 219 9.02 -9.98 35.65
N SER A 220 8.40 -11.16 35.53
CA SER A 220 9.10 -12.39 35.17
C SER A 220 9.39 -12.47 33.67
N SER A 221 10.57 -12.99 33.32
CA SER A 221 10.92 -13.36 31.94
C SER A 221 10.38 -14.74 31.53
N ILE A 222 9.85 -15.52 32.49
CA ILE A 222 9.23 -16.82 32.21
C ILE A 222 7.79 -16.58 31.76
N THR A 223 7.44 -17.13 30.59
CA THR A 223 6.11 -16.97 30.00
C THR A 223 5.43 -18.31 29.79
N ASN A 224 4.10 -18.31 29.92
CA ASN A 224 3.23 -19.43 29.54
C ASN A 224 2.57 -19.11 28.20
N SER A 225 2.57 -20.08 27.28
CA SER A 225 1.87 -19.99 25.99
C SER A 225 0.52 -20.68 26.08
N THR A 226 -0.54 -19.98 25.67
CA THR A 226 -1.91 -20.52 25.64
C THR A 226 -2.66 -20.01 24.41
N THR A 227 -3.53 -20.84 23.85
CA THR A 227 -4.44 -20.41 22.77
C THR A 227 -5.32 -19.27 23.26
N CYS A 228 -5.25 -18.14 22.56
CA CYS A 228 -5.92 -16.90 22.92
C CYS A 228 -6.74 -16.28 21.79
N MET A 229 -6.72 -16.92 20.62
CA MET A 229 -7.42 -16.46 19.44
C MET A 229 -7.92 -17.67 18.66
N THR A 230 -9.15 -17.59 18.18
CA THR A 230 -9.72 -18.49 17.20
C THR A 230 -10.59 -17.70 16.23
N GLY A 231 -10.83 -18.25 15.05
CA GLY A 231 -11.69 -17.58 14.09
C GLY A 231 -11.75 -18.29 12.75
N THR A 232 -12.46 -17.66 11.84
CA THR A 232 -12.58 -18.06 10.44
C THR A 232 -12.26 -16.87 9.57
N TYR A 233 -11.76 -17.13 8.36
CA TYR A 233 -11.60 -16.11 7.33
C TYR A 233 -12.29 -16.55 6.05
N ASN A 234 -12.47 -15.62 5.13
CA ASN A 234 -12.94 -15.91 3.79
C ASN A 234 -12.02 -15.18 2.81
N PRO A 235 -11.12 -15.88 2.10
CA PRO A 235 -10.11 -15.26 1.25
C PRO A 235 -10.65 -14.79 -0.11
N ASN A 236 -11.92 -15.03 -0.42
CA ASN A 236 -12.54 -14.67 -1.70
C ASN A 236 -12.63 -13.13 -1.89
N ASP A 237 -13.26 -12.71 -3.00
CA ASP A 237 -13.36 -11.30 -3.44
C ASP A 237 -13.46 -10.24 -2.33
N TRP A 238 -14.31 -10.48 -1.32
CA TRP A 238 -14.39 -9.67 -0.11
C TRP A 238 -13.69 -10.37 1.04
N LEU A 239 -12.40 -10.08 1.22
CA LEU A 239 -11.65 -10.64 2.35
C LEU A 239 -12.37 -10.24 3.64
N SER A 240 -12.70 -11.26 4.44
CA SER A 240 -13.39 -11.05 5.71
C SER A 240 -12.90 -12.02 6.77
N PHE A 241 -13.05 -11.59 8.02
CA PHE A 241 -12.62 -12.35 9.20
C PHE A 241 -13.71 -12.30 10.25
N ASN A 242 -13.87 -13.40 10.96
CA ASN A 242 -14.64 -13.48 12.19
C ASN A 242 -13.71 -14.04 13.27
N ILE A 243 -13.30 -13.17 14.18
CA ILE A 243 -12.25 -13.43 15.15
C ILE A 243 -12.85 -13.37 16.55
N SER A 244 -12.58 -14.38 17.36
CA SER A 244 -12.79 -14.38 18.80
C SER A 244 -11.44 -14.43 19.49
N SER A 245 -11.16 -13.49 20.39
CA SER A 245 -9.86 -13.40 21.04
C SER A 245 -9.97 -12.93 22.48
N ASN A 246 -9.02 -13.35 23.32
CA ASN A 246 -8.86 -12.92 24.71
C ASN A 246 -7.39 -12.53 24.95
N ILE A 247 -6.88 -11.64 24.10
CA ILE A 247 -5.47 -11.24 24.10
C ILE A 247 -5.13 -10.44 25.36
N PRO A 248 -4.20 -10.93 26.20
CA PRO A 248 -3.73 -10.21 27.37
C PRO A 248 -2.83 -9.03 26.98
N LEU A 249 -2.77 -7.99 27.81
CA LEU A 249 -1.67 -7.03 27.75
C LEU A 249 -0.41 -7.63 28.40
N ASN A 250 0.78 -7.12 28.06
CA ASN A 250 2.06 -7.68 28.55
C ASN A 250 2.18 -7.67 30.09
N ASN A 251 1.50 -6.73 30.77
CA ASN A 251 1.46 -6.66 32.24
C ASN A 251 0.42 -7.59 32.88
N THR A 252 -0.30 -8.39 32.09
CA THR A 252 -1.31 -9.33 32.59
C THR A 252 -0.64 -10.60 33.09
N VAL A 253 -0.87 -10.95 34.36
CA VAL A 253 -0.30 -12.16 34.97
C VAL A 253 -1.08 -13.40 34.53
N SER A 254 -0.38 -14.49 34.25
CA SER A 254 -0.99 -15.78 33.92
C SER A 254 -2.07 -16.19 34.94
N GLY A 255 -3.24 -16.59 34.45
CA GLY A 255 -4.41 -16.91 35.27
C GLY A 255 -5.35 -15.73 35.56
N SER A 256 -4.99 -14.50 35.18
CA SER A 256 -5.92 -13.37 35.26
C SER A 256 -6.97 -13.45 34.15
N PRO A 257 -8.27 -13.23 34.44
CA PRO A 257 -9.31 -13.28 33.42
C PRO A 257 -9.15 -12.11 32.44
N VAL A 258 -9.01 -12.43 31.15
CA VAL A 258 -9.05 -11.46 30.05
C VAL A 258 -10.43 -11.52 29.40
N PRO A 259 -11.15 -10.39 29.28
CA PRO A 259 -12.46 -10.39 28.66
C PRO A 259 -12.36 -10.84 27.19
N PRO A 260 -13.22 -11.77 26.73
CA PRO A 260 -13.26 -12.15 25.33
C PRO A 260 -13.79 -10.98 24.49
N THR A 261 -13.22 -10.83 23.31
CA THR A 261 -13.61 -9.85 22.31
C THR A 261 -13.91 -10.58 21.02
N THR A 262 -14.91 -10.08 20.29
CA THR A 262 -15.22 -10.57 18.95
C THR A 262 -15.08 -9.43 17.96
N ALA A 263 -14.42 -9.71 16.84
CA ALA A 263 -14.20 -8.75 15.77
C ALA A 263 -14.62 -9.36 14.45
N VAL A 264 -15.54 -8.69 13.77
CA VAL A 264 -15.89 -9.00 12.38
C VAL A 264 -15.22 -7.96 11.50
N LEU A 265 -14.41 -8.41 10.56
CA LEU A 265 -13.64 -7.55 9.66
C LEU A 265 -14.02 -7.83 8.21
N ARG A 266 -14.01 -6.80 7.37
CA ARG A 266 -14.21 -6.93 5.92
C ARG A 266 -13.48 -5.84 5.16
N THR A 267 -13.03 -6.16 3.96
CA THR A 267 -12.48 -5.16 3.03
C THR A 267 -13.53 -4.16 2.54
N VAL A 268 -13.09 -2.95 2.19
CA VAL A 268 -13.93 -1.91 1.57
C VAL A 268 -14.24 -2.22 0.11
N ASP A 269 -13.26 -2.80 -0.59
CA ASP A 269 -13.33 -3.10 -2.01
C ASP A 269 -13.24 -4.61 -2.24
N LYS A 270 -13.79 -5.06 -3.38
CA LYS A 270 -13.54 -6.40 -3.92
C LYS A 270 -12.12 -6.48 -4.49
N GLN A 271 -11.65 -7.70 -4.70
CA GLN A 271 -10.38 -7.99 -5.39
C GLN A 271 -9.20 -7.39 -4.64
N TRP A 272 -9.05 -7.83 -3.39
CA TRP A 272 -7.98 -7.40 -2.50
C TRP A 272 -6.59 -7.92 -2.92
N THR A 273 -6.56 -8.90 -3.83
CA THR A 273 -5.36 -9.49 -4.44
C THR A 273 -5.53 -9.63 -5.94
N TYR A 274 -4.42 -9.51 -6.68
CA TYR A 274 -4.31 -9.90 -8.08
C TYR A 274 -3.06 -10.77 -8.24
N ASP A 275 -3.05 -11.65 -9.25
CA ASP A 275 -1.92 -12.57 -9.46
C ASP A 275 -0.59 -11.83 -9.74
N ASN A 276 -0.67 -10.62 -10.33
CA ASN A 276 0.48 -9.86 -10.81
C ASN A 276 0.72 -8.55 -10.06
N ASP A 277 -0.11 -8.20 -9.07
CA ASP A 277 0.03 -6.94 -8.32
C ASP A 277 0.11 -7.21 -6.82
N ALA A 278 0.80 -6.33 -6.10
CA ALA A 278 0.81 -6.34 -4.65
C ALA A 278 -0.62 -6.25 -4.08
N PRO A 279 -0.91 -6.93 -2.94
CA PRO A 279 -2.22 -6.91 -2.32
C PRO A 279 -2.65 -5.47 -1.95
N SER A 280 -3.91 -5.16 -2.25
CA SER A 280 -4.49 -3.84 -2.19
C SER A 280 -5.78 -3.88 -1.39
N LEU A 281 -5.77 -3.41 -0.14
CA LEU A 281 -6.99 -3.42 0.68
C LEU A 281 -7.04 -2.35 1.75
N ILE A 282 -8.27 -1.97 2.11
CA ILE A 282 -8.61 -1.30 3.36
C ILE A 282 -9.50 -2.25 4.16
N LEU A 283 -9.04 -2.63 5.36
CA LEU A 283 -9.79 -3.50 6.25
C LEU A 283 -10.50 -2.67 7.32
N LYS A 284 -11.80 -2.90 7.48
CA LYS A 284 -12.63 -2.22 8.48
C LYS A 284 -13.36 -3.22 9.37
N THR A 285 -13.67 -2.80 10.58
CA THR A 285 -14.64 -3.49 11.43
C THR A 285 -16.04 -3.41 10.81
N VAL A 286 -16.83 -4.46 11.03
CA VAL A 286 -18.21 -4.57 10.59
C VAL A 286 -19.10 -4.61 11.82
N ASP A 287 -20.15 -3.78 11.81
CA ASP A 287 -21.22 -3.94 12.79
C ASP A 287 -22.04 -5.19 12.44
N PRO A 288 -22.07 -6.24 13.29
CA PRO A 288 -22.79 -7.46 12.98
C PRO A 288 -24.31 -7.26 12.88
N LEU A 289 -24.87 -6.20 13.49
CA LEU A 289 -26.31 -5.94 13.47
C LEU A 289 -26.74 -5.23 12.19
N THR A 290 -25.96 -4.25 11.73
CA THR A 290 -26.30 -3.42 10.57
C THR A 290 -25.56 -3.81 9.29
N ASN A 291 -24.56 -4.70 9.41
CA ASN A 291 -23.61 -5.07 8.35
C ASN A 291 -22.90 -3.86 7.70
N SER A 292 -22.78 -2.76 8.45
CA SER A 292 -22.16 -1.52 8.01
C SER A 292 -20.66 -1.51 8.34
N LEU A 293 -19.86 -0.93 7.44
CA LEU A 293 -18.43 -0.76 7.67
C LEU A 293 -18.19 0.40 8.64
N GLN A 294 -17.37 0.17 9.66
CA GLN A 294 -17.08 1.15 10.70
C GLN A 294 -15.61 1.60 10.67
N ARG A 295 -14.83 1.24 11.69
CA ARG A 295 -13.47 1.74 11.94
C ARG A 295 -12.49 1.00 11.05
N GLN A 296 -11.54 1.74 10.48
CA GLN A 296 -10.42 1.14 9.77
C GLN A 296 -9.43 0.52 10.76
N VAL A 297 -9.02 -0.70 10.47
CA VAL A 297 -8.04 -1.46 11.27
C VAL A 297 -6.67 -1.39 10.64
N LEU A 298 -6.60 -1.62 9.32
CA LEU A 298 -5.38 -1.47 8.54
C LEU A 298 -5.69 -1.11 7.08
N CYS A 299 -4.70 -0.58 6.38
CA CYS A 299 -4.75 -0.41 4.93
C CYS A 299 -3.38 -0.63 4.31
N THR A 300 -3.32 -1.30 3.17
CA THR A 300 -2.10 -1.33 2.36
C THR A 300 -1.89 0.07 1.75
N ALA A 301 -0.64 0.52 1.75
CA ALA A 301 -0.25 1.87 1.39
C ALA A 301 0.33 1.91 -0.02
N VAL A 302 1.63 1.68 -0.14
CA VAL A 302 2.36 1.76 -1.41
C VAL A 302 3.52 0.76 -1.38
N GLY A 303 3.83 0.17 -2.53
CA GLY A 303 5.04 -0.63 -2.71
C GLY A 303 6.30 0.25 -2.72
N TRP A 304 7.46 -0.34 -2.49
CA TRP A 304 8.70 0.42 -2.60
C TRP A 304 9.10 0.57 -4.07
N ALA A 305 9.27 1.82 -4.53
CA ALA A 305 9.54 2.10 -5.94
C ALA A 305 10.84 1.46 -6.48
N ALA A 306 11.80 1.15 -5.59
CA ALA A 306 13.06 0.52 -5.97
C ALA A 306 13.10 -0.99 -5.66
N ASP A 307 12.07 -1.54 -5.00
CA ASP A 307 12.00 -2.96 -4.65
C ASP A 307 10.53 -3.42 -4.59
N CYS A 308 10.14 -4.24 -5.56
CA CYS A 308 8.78 -4.74 -5.66
C CYS A 308 8.43 -5.78 -4.59
N THR A 309 9.42 -6.31 -3.87
CA THR A 309 9.18 -7.27 -2.78
C THR A 309 8.59 -6.62 -1.54
N GLN A 310 8.70 -5.29 -1.41
CA GLN A 310 8.31 -4.56 -0.22
C GLN A 310 6.98 -3.83 -0.37
N LEU A 311 6.07 -4.08 0.57
CA LEU A 311 4.77 -3.41 0.67
C LEU A 311 4.60 -2.77 2.04
N LYS A 312 4.27 -1.48 2.05
CA LYS A 312 3.95 -0.78 3.30
C LYS A 312 2.47 -0.92 3.67
N VAL A 313 2.18 -1.12 4.95
CA VAL A 313 0.83 -1.22 5.50
C VAL A 313 0.68 -0.27 6.68
N CYS A 314 -0.33 0.59 6.66
CA CYS A 314 -0.62 1.49 7.77
C CYS A 314 -1.57 0.82 8.77
N LEU A 315 -1.26 0.90 10.06
CA LEU A 315 -1.96 0.18 11.12
C LEU A 315 -2.67 1.17 12.05
N ALA A 316 -4.01 1.14 12.07
CA ALA A 316 -4.83 1.98 12.95
C ALA A 316 -5.24 1.26 14.24
N GLY A 317 -5.30 -0.08 14.18
CA GLY A 317 -5.82 -0.91 15.26
C GLY A 317 -7.29 -0.65 15.58
N THR A 318 -7.83 -1.43 16.51
CA THR A 318 -9.22 -1.34 16.97
C THR A 318 -9.34 -0.60 18.30
N GLY A 319 -8.25 -0.40 19.04
CA GLY A 319 -8.25 0.19 20.37
C GLY A 319 -8.97 -0.70 21.41
N THR A 320 -9.08 -1.99 21.13
CA THR A 320 -9.64 -3.03 22.01
C THR A 320 -8.61 -3.49 23.05
N PRO A 321 -9.04 -4.19 24.12
CA PRO A 321 -8.12 -4.83 25.05
C PRO A 321 -7.17 -5.79 24.32
N GLY A 322 -5.87 -5.74 24.63
CA GLY A 322 -4.82 -6.51 23.93
C GLY A 322 -3.82 -5.66 23.15
N GLY A 323 -4.03 -4.33 23.12
CA GLY A 323 -3.12 -3.38 22.48
C GLY A 323 -3.61 -2.95 21.09
N LEU A 324 -2.87 -2.05 20.47
CA LEU A 324 -3.15 -1.50 19.16
C LEU A 324 -2.91 -2.53 18.03
N ILE A 325 -2.05 -3.51 18.26
CA ILE A 325 -1.78 -4.64 17.36
C ILE A 325 -2.34 -5.94 17.95
N GLY A 326 -3.66 -5.99 18.07
CA GLY A 326 -4.39 -7.18 18.48
C GLY A 326 -4.57 -8.21 17.36
N ALA A 327 -5.45 -9.17 17.62
CA ALA A 327 -5.83 -10.25 16.71
C ALA A 327 -6.35 -9.70 15.37
N GLU A 328 -7.05 -8.57 15.43
CA GLU A 328 -7.67 -7.89 14.31
C GLU A 328 -6.66 -7.29 13.33
N VAL A 329 -5.42 -7.07 13.78
CA VAL A 329 -4.31 -6.61 12.94
C VAL A 329 -3.46 -7.79 12.50
N LEU A 330 -2.99 -8.62 13.43
CA LEU A 330 -2.00 -9.66 13.13
C LEU A 330 -2.54 -10.76 12.22
N ALA A 331 -3.79 -11.20 12.42
CA ALA A 331 -4.33 -12.29 11.63
C ALA A 331 -4.67 -11.92 10.18
N PRO A 332 -5.20 -10.71 9.89
CA PRO A 332 -5.26 -10.29 8.50
C PRO A 332 -3.88 -10.05 7.90
N LEU A 333 -2.94 -9.51 8.66
CA LEU A 333 -1.62 -9.15 8.15
C LEU A 333 -0.79 -10.36 7.71
N GLY A 334 -0.88 -11.49 8.41
CA GLY A 334 -0.22 -12.72 7.97
C GLY A 334 -0.75 -13.20 6.62
N LEU A 335 -2.06 -13.18 6.40
CA LEU A 335 -2.63 -13.55 5.09
C LEU A 335 -2.23 -12.56 3.98
N VAL A 336 -2.15 -11.26 4.29
CA VAL A 336 -1.63 -10.25 3.35
C VAL A 336 -0.16 -10.49 3.03
N MET A 337 0.64 -10.89 4.01
CA MET A 337 2.05 -11.22 3.82
C MET A 337 2.23 -12.44 2.91
N ILE A 338 1.38 -13.46 3.05
CA ILE A 338 1.40 -14.64 2.18
C ILE A 338 1.21 -14.22 0.71
N ARG A 339 0.23 -13.35 0.45
CA ARG A 339 -0.03 -12.82 -0.90
C ARG A 339 1.03 -11.86 -1.40
N GLN A 340 1.62 -11.06 -0.51
CA GLN A 340 2.78 -10.25 -0.87
C GLN A 340 3.99 -11.13 -1.22
N GLY A 341 4.15 -12.28 -0.56
CA GLY A 341 5.16 -13.28 -0.91
C GLY A 341 4.96 -13.86 -2.31
N ASP A 342 3.72 -14.20 -2.67
CA ASP A 342 3.38 -14.65 -4.03
C ASP A 342 3.74 -13.59 -5.08
N HIS A 343 3.42 -12.32 -4.80
CA HIS A 343 3.76 -11.20 -5.68
C HIS A 343 5.29 -10.97 -5.76
N ALA A 344 5.99 -10.97 -4.63
CA ALA A 344 7.44 -10.77 -4.56
C ALA A 344 8.21 -11.82 -5.38
N ALA A 345 7.74 -13.07 -5.35
CA ALA A 345 8.34 -14.17 -6.09
C ALA A 345 8.22 -14.00 -7.62
N THR A 346 7.20 -13.28 -8.10
CA THR A 346 6.92 -13.10 -9.53
C THR A 346 7.38 -11.74 -10.05
N CYS A 347 7.36 -10.68 -9.24
CA CYS A 347 7.65 -9.32 -9.67
C CYS A 347 9.12 -9.09 -10.10
N GLY A 348 10.03 -9.94 -9.62
CA GLY A 348 11.46 -9.92 -9.99
C GLY A 348 11.84 -10.95 -11.05
N GLN A 349 10.89 -11.73 -11.56
CA GLN A 349 11.16 -12.72 -12.61
C GLN A 349 11.47 -11.97 -13.92
N PRO A 350 12.57 -12.29 -14.62
CA PRO A 350 12.80 -11.75 -15.95
C PRO A 350 11.70 -12.21 -16.89
N ASP A 351 11.09 -11.29 -17.63
CA ASP A 351 10.14 -11.61 -18.69
C ASP A 351 10.86 -12.47 -19.75
N ASP A 352 10.42 -13.71 -19.95
CA ASP A 352 10.96 -14.63 -20.97
C ASP A 352 10.47 -14.31 -22.41
N ASP A 353 9.93 -13.10 -22.64
CA ASP A 353 9.32 -12.65 -23.91
C ASP A 353 10.24 -11.77 -24.77
#